data_AF-A0A1I5RPG0-F1
#
_entry.id   AF-A0A1I5RPG0-F1
#
_cell.length_a   1.000
_cell.length_b   1.000
_cell.length_c   1.000
_cell.angle_alpha   90.00
_cell.angle_beta   90.00
_cell.angle_gamma   90.00
#
_symmetry.space_group_name_H-M   'P 1'
#
loop_
_entity.id
_entity.type
_entity.pdbx_description
1 polymer ?
#
loop_
_entity_poly.entity_id
_entity_poly.type
_entity_poly.pdbx_seq_one_letter_code
_entity_poly.pdbx_strand_id
1 'polypeptide(L)'
;MAGVTFGMDALADLARGDGAALQGALAPLVVAYGDWSAGQRTAAAAPDIAGAAQRGRTAATLIAAQDDARARIAAGIALLADARVQMAFDIANRAVADAIRARRPGAAAPSWRPFQLAFILLNLSGMADRQHPDREVADLLFFPTGGGKTEAYLGLAAFTIALRRLGADGLLGAGVAVVMRYTLRLLTLDQLGRAAGLVCALELLRTGDAYRGDTGRPLLGDWPIEIGLWVGSDASPNRLGRKGDKTEGTAVKRVRAYTNGRDARATPHERGRARPDLDGGGGMARPITPGQHRDVLGRTRLRRGPRPVGAGRAAQGRDRARERPTRPPGPARPAFAGAARLTSGLHDVL
;
A
#
# COMPACT_ATOMS: atom_id res chain seq x y z
N MET A 1 -8.35 -3.93 22.51
CA MET A 1 -7.59 -2.89 21.79
C MET A 1 -8.10 -1.48 22.09
N ALA A 2 -8.84 -1.26 23.18
CA ALA A 2 -9.20 0.09 23.60
C ALA A 2 -7.91 0.87 23.92
N GLY A 3 -7.86 2.16 23.56
CA GLY A 3 -6.73 3.04 23.86
C GLY A 3 -5.57 3.03 22.86
N VAL A 4 -5.59 2.20 21.81
CA VAL A 4 -4.58 2.28 20.74
C VAL A 4 -5.02 3.28 19.66
N THR A 5 -4.12 4.19 19.28
CA THR A 5 -4.34 5.08 18.14
C THR A 5 -3.97 4.39 16.83
N PHE A 6 -4.90 4.37 15.86
CA PHE A 6 -4.68 3.80 14.53
C PHE A 6 -4.76 4.81 13.38
N GLY A 7 -5.35 5.99 13.62
CA GLY A 7 -5.49 7.03 12.61
C GLY A 7 -4.12 7.54 12.15
N MET A 8 -3.87 7.52 10.85
CA MET A 8 -2.55 7.87 10.30
C MET A 8 -2.18 9.32 10.61
N ASP A 9 -3.12 10.26 10.46
CA ASP A 9 -2.89 11.68 10.78
C ASP A 9 -2.65 11.89 12.27
N ALA A 10 -3.43 11.22 13.13
CA ALA A 10 -3.26 11.33 14.59
C ALA A 10 -1.88 10.82 15.03
N LEU A 11 -1.41 9.70 14.45
CA LEU A 11 -0.06 9.19 14.70
C LEU A 11 1.02 10.14 14.18
N ALA A 12 0.81 10.72 13.00
CA ALA A 12 1.71 11.71 12.41
C ALA A 12 1.82 12.98 13.26
N ASP A 13 0.71 13.46 13.84
CA ASP A 13 0.70 14.64 14.69
C ASP A 13 1.36 14.37 16.05
N LEU A 14 1.11 13.19 16.64
CA LEU A 14 1.82 12.73 17.85
C LEU A 14 3.34 12.59 17.64
N ALA A 15 3.75 12.28 16.41
CA ALA A 15 5.17 12.15 16.03
C ALA A 15 5.92 13.49 15.94
N ARG A 16 5.24 14.64 16.10
CA ARG A 16 5.90 15.96 16.14
C ARG A 16 6.32 16.42 17.55
N GLY A 17 5.95 15.66 18.59
CA GLY A 17 6.33 15.92 19.98
C GLY A 17 7.65 15.28 20.37
N ASP A 18 7.81 15.01 21.67
CA ASP A 18 8.99 14.36 22.28
C ASP A 18 9.00 12.83 22.21
N GLY A 19 8.02 12.23 21.53
CA GLY A 19 7.87 10.79 21.36
C GLY A 19 7.09 10.11 22.50
N ALA A 20 7.02 10.70 23.69
CA ALA A 20 6.35 10.08 24.85
C ALA A 20 4.85 9.89 24.62
N ALA A 21 4.18 10.90 24.06
CA ALA A 21 2.76 10.82 23.72
C ALA A 21 2.48 9.77 22.62
N LEU A 22 3.37 9.66 21.64
CA LEU A 22 3.28 8.66 20.57
C LEU A 22 3.46 7.24 21.12
N GLN A 23 4.46 7.05 21.98
CA GLN A 23 4.70 5.77 22.67
C GLN A 23 3.49 5.38 23.52
N GLY A 24 2.95 6.31 24.30
CA GLY A 24 1.76 6.09 25.12
C GLY A 24 0.54 5.67 24.29
N ALA A 25 0.36 6.26 23.10
CA ALA A 25 -0.72 5.92 22.18
C ALA A 25 -0.57 4.54 21.51
N LEU A 26 0.64 3.98 21.46
CA LEU A 26 0.95 2.70 20.82
C LEU A 26 1.16 1.57 21.83
N ALA A 27 1.60 1.85 23.06
CA ALA A 27 1.87 0.86 24.10
C ALA A 27 0.71 -0.13 24.37
N PRO A 28 -0.58 0.27 24.33
CA PRO A 28 -1.67 -0.68 24.54
C PRO A 28 -1.77 -1.78 23.45
N LEU A 29 -1.11 -1.61 22.30
CA LEU A 29 -0.99 -2.64 21.27
C LEU A 29 -0.17 -3.84 21.76
N VAL A 30 0.95 -3.58 22.45
CA VAL A 30 1.83 -4.61 23.02
C VAL A 30 1.13 -5.37 24.14
N VAL A 31 0.36 -4.64 24.97
CA VAL A 31 -0.47 -5.24 26.02
C VAL A 31 -1.51 -6.16 25.41
N ALA A 32 -2.30 -5.66 24.45
CA ALA A 32 -3.34 -6.45 23.79
C ALA A 32 -2.79 -7.69 23.06
N TYR A 33 -1.60 -7.58 22.44
CA TYR A 33 -0.93 -8.74 21.83
C TYR A 33 -0.48 -9.75 22.89
N GLY A 34 0.04 -9.27 24.02
CA GLY A 34 0.42 -10.10 25.17
C GLY A 34 -0.74 -10.89 25.74
N ASP A 35 -1.88 -10.23 25.97
CA ASP A 35 -3.09 -10.88 26.48
C ASP A 35 -3.58 -11.98 25.54
N TRP A 36 -3.56 -11.71 24.23
CA TRP A 36 -3.92 -12.70 23.21
C TRP A 36 -2.94 -13.89 23.20
N SER A 37 -1.63 -13.63 23.28
CA SER A 37 -0.58 -14.67 23.30
C SER A 37 -0.67 -15.53 24.57
N ALA A 38 -1.01 -14.95 25.73
CA ALA A 38 -1.29 -15.70 26.95
C ALA A 38 -2.44 -16.70 26.75
N GLY A 39 -3.51 -16.28 26.06
CA GLY A 39 -4.59 -17.18 25.64
C GLY A 39 -4.13 -18.32 24.72
N GLN A 40 -3.21 -18.05 23.80
CA GLN A 40 -2.62 -19.10 22.93
C GLN A 40 -1.77 -20.09 23.74
N ARG A 41 -1.04 -19.62 24.75
CA ARG A 41 -0.26 -20.48 25.66
C ARG A 41 -1.16 -21.42 26.46
N THR A 42 -2.28 -20.92 26.96
CA THR A 42 -3.30 -21.76 27.62
C THR A 42 -3.89 -22.78 26.64
N ALA A 43 -4.20 -22.37 25.41
CA ALA A 43 -4.73 -23.29 24.40
C ALA A 43 -3.73 -24.39 24.01
N ALA A 44 -2.43 -24.08 23.95
CA ALA A 44 -1.38 -25.06 23.66
C ALA A 44 -1.22 -26.14 24.74
N ALA A 45 -1.67 -25.88 25.97
CA ALA A 45 -1.65 -26.85 27.06
C ALA A 45 -2.81 -27.86 26.99
N ALA A 46 -3.74 -27.72 26.04
CA ALA A 46 -4.83 -28.66 25.86
C ALA A 46 -4.29 -30.09 25.58
N PRO A 47 -4.90 -31.15 26.14
CA PRO A 47 -4.38 -32.52 26.04
C PRO A 47 -4.17 -33.03 24.62
N ASP A 48 -4.98 -32.60 23.66
CA ASP A 48 -4.90 -32.98 22.24
C ASP A 48 -3.71 -32.35 21.49
N ILE A 49 -3.12 -31.29 22.05
CA ILE A 49 -1.89 -30.64 21.58
C ILE A 49 -0.71 -31.14 22.41
N ALA A 50 -0.78 -31.00 23.74
CA ALA A 50 0.32 -31.33 24.65
C ALA A 50 0.64 -32.83 24.67
N GLY A 51 -0.38 -33.69 24.53
CA GLY A 51 -0.23 -35.15 24.50
C GLY A 51 0.38 -35.69 23.21
N ALA A 52 0.49 -34.87 22.15
CA ALA A 52 1.11 -35.26 20.89
C ALA A 52 2.46 -34.54 20.73
N ALA A 53 3.58 -35.27 20.90
CA ALA A 53 4.92 -34.69 20.95
C ALA A 53 5.25 -33.72 19.80
N GLN A 54 4.84 -34.04 18.56
CA GLN A 54 5.05 -33.14 17.42
C GLN A 54 4.22 -31.86 17.52
N ARG A 55 2.95 -31.93 17.95
CA ARG A 55 2.09 -30.76 18.10
C ARG A 55 2.56 -29.88 19.24
N GLY A 56 2.98 -30.49 20.36
CA GLY A 56 3.59 -29.77 21.49
C GLY A 56 4.85 -29.00 21.08
N ARG A 57 5.76 -29.63 20.32
CA ARG A 57 6.95 -28.94 19.76
C ARG A 57 6.57 -27.76 18.88
N THR A 58 5.67 -27.96 17.91
CA THR A 58 5.21 -26.88 17.03
C THR A 58 4.57 -25.73 17.81
N ALA A 59 3.72 -26.04 18.80
CA ALA A 59 3.09 -25.03 19.63
C ALA A 59 4.12 -24.22 20.43
N ALA A 60 5.13 -24.88 21.01
CA ALA A 60 6.22 -24.20 21.70
C ALA A 60 6.99 -23.24 20.78
N THR A 61 7.32 -23.68 19.55
CA THR A 61 7.97 -22.82 18.55
C THR A 61 7.12 -21.61 18.19
N LEU A 62 5.82 -21.80 17.96
CA LEU A 62 4.91 -20.71 17.60
C LEU A 62 4.75 -19.71 18.74
N ILE A 63 4.67 -20.18 19.99
CA ILE A 63 4.58 -19.32 21.17
C ILE A 63 5.87 -18.52 21.35
N ALA A 64 7.05 -19.15 21.20
CA ALA A 64 8.32 -18.44 21.26
C ALA A 64 8.42 -17.35 20.17
N ALA A 65 7.93 -17.63 18.95
CA ALA A 65 7.88 -16.64 17.88
C ALA A 65 6.89 -15.49 18.16
N GLN A 66 5.78 -15.76 18.88
CA GLN A 66 4.87 -14.70 19.33
C GLN A 66 5.52 -13.81 20.38
N ASP A 67 6.24 -14.40 21.34
CA ASP A 67 6.95 -13.64 22.37
C ASP A 67 8.03 -12.74 21.73
N ASP A 68 8.78 -13.26 20.76
CA ASP A 68 9.76 -12.50 19.98
C ASP A 68 9.11 -11.36 19.19
N ALA A 69 8.03 -11.65 18.45
CA ALA A 69 7.30 -10.62 17.70
C ALA A 69 6.78 -9.50 18.63
N ARG A 70 6.27 -9.85 19.82
CA ARG A 70 5.83 -8.89 20.83
C ARG A 70 6.99 -8.01 21.30
N ALA A 71 8.14 -8.62 21.60
CA ALA A 71 9.34 -7.90 22.04
C ALA A 71 9.84 -6.93 20.95
N ARG A 72 9.86 -7.37 19.69
CA ARG A 72 10.26 -6.53 18.54
C ARG A 72 9.30 -5.36 18.32
N ILE A 73 7.98 -5.56 18.44
CA ILE A 73 7.00 -4.46 18.40
C ILE A 73 7.26 -3.45 19.54
N ALA A 74 7.51 -3.94 20.76
CA ALA A 74 7.79 -3.08 21.91
C ALA A 74 9.10 -2.28 21.70
N ALA A 75 10.14 -2.92 21.19
CA ALA A 75 11.40 -2.27 20.84
C ALA A 75 11.21 -1.20 19.76
N GLY A 76 10.42 -1.48 18.72
CA GLY A 76 10.08 -0.50 17.70
C GLY A 76 9.32 0.71 18.23
N ILE A 77 8.42 0.51 19.20
CA ILE A 77 7.73 1.62 19.89
C ILE A 77 8.74 2.44 20.73
N ALA A 78 9.59 1.76 21.50
CA ALA A 78 10.61 2.44 22.30
C ALA A 78 11.57 3.30 21.44
N LEU A 79 11.89 2.81 20.24
CA LEU A 79 12.75 3.50 19.28
C LEU A 79 12.15 4.80 18.74
N LEU A 80 10.83 5.02 18.83
CA LEU A 80 10.19 6.28 18.43
C LEU A 80 10.56 7.47 19.33
N ALA A 81 11.37 7.28 20.38
CA ALA A 81 12.01 8.38 21.11
C ALA A 81 13.23 8.96 20.38
N ASP A 82 13.80 8.25 19.40
CA ASP A 82 14.83 8.79 18.51
C ASP A 82 14.18 9.76 17.51
N ALA A 83 14.62 11.02 17.53
CA ALA A 83 14.02 12.10 16.74
C ALA A 83 14.00 11.81 15.23
N ARG A 84 15.02 11.13 14.70
CA ARG A 84 15.09 10.78 13.27
C ARG A 84 14.11 9.66 12.94
N VAL A 85 14.00 8.64 13.79
CA VAL A 85 13.03 7.55 13.62
C VAL A 85 11.60 8.07 13.76
N GLN A 86 11.36 8.95 14.73
CA GLN A 86 10.08 9.60 14.93
C GLN A 86 9.66 10.45 13.71
N MET A 87 10.56 11.27 13.17
CA MET A 87 10.33 12.06 11.96
C MET A 87 10.07 11.17 10.73
N ALA A 88 10.83 10.08 10.58
CA ALA A 88 10.57 9.10 9.51
C ALA A 88 9.18 8.46 9.66
N PHE A 89 8.73 8.22 10.89
CA PHE A 89 7.40 7.70 11.17
C PHE A 89 6.29 8.72 10.87
N ASP A 90 6.47 10.01 11.19
CA ASP A 90 5.57 11.10 10.78
C ASP A 90 5.37 11.10 9.25
N ILE A 91 6.48 11.22 8.52
CA ILE A 91 6.51 11.30 7.06
C ILE A 91 5.84 10.07 6.44
N ALA A 92 6.13 8.86 6.95
CA ALA A 92 5.53 7.63 6.45
C ALA A 92 4.01 7.60 6.63
N ASN A 93 3.51 8.01 7.81
CA ASN A 93 2.07 8.05 8.07
C ASN A 93 1.35 9.03 7.14
N ARG A 94 1.90 10.23 6.94
CA ARG A 94 1.31 11.23 6.05
C ARG A 94 1.34 10.79 4.59
N ALA A 95 2.48 10.27 4.12
CA ALA A 95 2.61 9.81 2.74
C ALA A 95 1.59 8.72 2.40
N VAL A 96 1.39 7.76 3.30
CA VAL A 96 0.41 6.69 3.08
C VAL A 96 -1.02 7.23 3.19
N ALA A 97 -1.31 8.12 4.14
CA ALA A 97 -2.61 8.75 4.27
C ALA A 97 -3.00 9.51 2.99
N ASP A 98 -2.08 10.31 2.45
CA ASP A 98 -2.30 11.10 1.24
C ASP A 98 -2.45 10.22 0.00
N ALA A 99 -1.63 9.16 -0.12
CA ALA A 99 -1.78 8.18 -1.20
C ALA A 99 -3.15 7.46 -1.15
N ILE A 100 -3.66 7.14 0.06
CA ILE A 100 -4.99 6.55 0.24
C ILE A 100 -6.09 7.54 -0.15
N ARG A 101 -6.00 8.80 0.29
CA ARG A 101 -6.98 9.85 -0.02
C ARG A 101 -7.05 10.12 -1.52
N ALA A 102 -5.90 10.25 -2.18
CA ALA A 102 -5.83 10.47 -3.62
C ALA A 102 -6.51 9.35 -4.42
N ARG A 103 -6.38 8.10 -3.94
CA ARG A 103 -7.01 6.94 -4.57
C ARG A 103 -8.50 6.78 -4.23
N ARG A 104 -8.95 7.31 -3.10
CA ARG A 104 -10.34 7.23 -2.63
C ARG A 104 -10.84 8.58 -2.10
N PRO A 105 -11.06 9.56 -3.00
CA PRO A 105 -11.58 10.86 -2.60
C PRO A 105 -12.93 10.72 -1.86
N GLY A 106 -13.08 11.41 -0.72
CA GLY A 106 -14.30 11.37 0.09
C GLY A 106 -14.48 10.14 0.98
N ALA A 107 -13.51 9.23 1.04
CA ALA A 107 -13.52 8.14 2.02
C ALA A 107 -13.26 8.64 3.45
N ALA A 108 -13.57 7.80 4.44
CA ALA A 108 -13.23 8.05 5.83
C ALA A 108 -11.72 8.28 6.03
N ALA A 109 -11.36 8.97 7.12
CA ALA A 109 -9.99 9.27 7.48
C ALA A 109 -9.10 8.00 7.45
N PRO A 110 -7.94 8.03 6.78
CA PRO A 110 -7.05 6.88 6.69
C PRO A 110 -6.62 6.38 8.08
N SER A 111 -6.73 5.07 8.29
CA SER A 111 -6.40 4.42 9.55
C SER A 111 -5.77 3.07 9.28
N TRP A 112 -4.79 2.70 10.11
CA TRP A 112 -4.15 1.39 10.05
C TRP A 112 -5.09 0.31 10.57
N ARG A 113 -5.03 -0.86 9.94
CA ARG A 113 -5.48 -2.11 10.58
C ARG A 113 -4.42 -2.52 11.60
N PRO A 114 -4.82 -3.16 12.72
CA PRO A 114 -3.87 -3.54 13.77
C PRO A 114 -2.64 -4.31 13.30
N PHE A 115 -2.82 -5.30 12.41
CA PHE A 115 -1.70 -6.08 11.90
C PHE A 115 -0.76 -5.26 11.00
N GLN A 116 -1.26 -4.24 10.29
CA GLN A 116 -0.45 -3.40 9.42
C GLN A 116 0.50 -2.55 10.26
N LEU A 117 -0.06 -1.91 11.30
CA LEU A 117 0.72 -1.11 12.24
C LEU A 117 1.70 -1.98 13.04
N ALA A 118 1.27 -3.13 13.53
CA ALA A 118 2.15 -4.08 14.22
C ALA A 118 3.30 -4.54 13.32
N PHE A 119 3.05 -4.81 12.03
CA PHE A 119 4.09 -5.21 11.08
C PHE A 119 5.13 -4.09 10.85
N ILE A 120 4.68 -2.84 10.74
CA ILE A 120 5.58 -1.68 10.62
C ILE A 120 6.43 -1.56 11.89
N LEU A 121 5.80 -1.54 13.07
CA LEU A 121 6.48 -1.39 14.37
C LEU A 121 7.50 -2.50 14.62
N LEU A 122 7.15 -3.74 14.30
CA LEU A 122 8.03 -4.91 14.43
C LEU A 122 9.33 -4.77 13.62
N ASN A 123 9.32 -4.05 12.51
CA ASN A 123 10.47 -3.91 11.62
C ASN A 123 11.33 -2.66 11.89
N LEU A 124 10.91 -1.73 12.75
CA LEU A 124 11.58 -0.43 12.87
C LEU A 124 13.03 -0.55 13.32
N SER A 125 13.32 -1.39 14.32
CA SER A 125 14.67 -1.58 14.85
C SER A 125 15.66 -2.05 13.78
N GLY A 126 15.28 -3.06 12.99
CA GLY A 126 16.09 -3.56 11.88
C GLY A 126 16.20 -2.58 10.70
N MET A 127 15.29 -1.61 10.57
CA MET A 127 15.41 -0.56 9.56
C MET A 127 16.31 0.59 10.01
N ALA A 128 16.25 0.96 11.30
CA ALA A 128 16.96 2.10 11.86
C ALA A 128 18.44 1.84 12.14
N ASP A 129 18.79 0.62 12.55
CA ASP A 129 20.17 0.24 12.85
C ASP A 129 20.68 -0.80 11.84
N ARG A 130 21.82 -0.45 11.21
CA ARG A 130 22.49 -1.29 10.20
C ARG A 130 23.18 -2.51 10.81
N GLN A 131 23.46 -2.50 12.11
CA GLN A 131 24.11 -3.59 12.84
C GLN A 131 23.12 -4.43 13.65
N HIS A 132 21.82 -4.10 13.58
CA HIS A 132 20.79 -4.82 14.32
C HIS A 132 20.69 -6.28 13.87
N PRO A 133 20.54 -7.26 14.77
CA PRO A 133 20.43 -8.67 14.39
C PRO A 133 19.26 -8.97 13.44
N ASP A 134 18.15 -8.22 13.54
CA ASP A 134 17.02 -8.34 12.60
C ASP A 134 17.36 -8.05 11.14
N ARG A 135 18.54 -7.48 10.82
CA ARG A 135 19.00 -7.31 9.44
C ARG A 135 19.14 -8.63 8.68
N GLU A 136 19.30 -9.73 9.40
CA GLU A 136 19.38 -11.10 8.85
C GLU A 136 18.02 -11.83 8.86
N VAL A 137 16.95 -11.14 9.24
CA VAL A 137 15.60 -11.73 9.38
C VAL A 137 14.71 -11.31 8.21
N ALA A 138 14.02 -12.30 7.62
CA ALA A 138 12.96 -12.07 6.66
C ALA A 138 11.59 -12.30 7.31
N ASP A 139 10.85 -11.22 7.56
CA ASP A 139 9.50 -11.29 8.14
C ASP A 139 8.42 -11.54 7.07
N LEU A 140 7.59 -12.56 7.31
CA LEU A 140 6.50 -12.93 6.42
C LEU A 140 5.16 -12.33 6.87
N LEU A 141 4.58 -11.46 6.04
CA LEU A 141 3.22 -10.94 6.25
C LEU A 141 2.15 -11.89 5.69
N PHE A 142 1.73 -12.86 6.49
CA PHE A 142 0.69 -13.83 6.12
C PHE A 142 -0.72 -13.38 6.55
N PHE A 143 -1.50 -12.88 5.59
CA PHE A 143 -2.90 -12.48 5.79
C PHE A 143 -3.75 -12.85 4.55
N PRO A 144 -5.06 -13.09 4.67
CA PRO A 144 -5.93 -13.34 3.52
C PRO A 144 -5.83 -12.26 2.43
N THR A 145 -6.06 -12.64 1.17
CA THR A 145 -6.13 -11.70 0.06
C THR A 145 -7.23 -10.67 0.29
N GLY A 146 -7.00 -9.42 -0.13
CA GLY A 146 -7.92 -8.31 0.16
C GLY A 146 -7.87 -7.78 1.60
N GLY A 147 -7.13 -8.41 2.51
CA GLY A 147 -7.04 -8.01 3.92
C GLY A 147 -6.28 -6.71 4.20
N GLY A 148 -5.66 -6.09 3.19
CA GLY A 148 -4.87 -4.86 3.33
C GLY A 148 -3.36 -5.07 3.53
N LYS A 149 -2.79 -6.17 3.03
CA LYS A 149 -1.33 -6.42 3.11
C LYS A 149 -0.51 -5.33 2.42
N THR A 150 -1.06 -4.76 1.34
CA THR A 150 -0.39 -3.74 0.54
C THR A 150 -0.04 -2.51 1.36
N GLU A 151 -0.98 -2.01 2.15
CA GLU A 151 -0.77 -0.82 2.95
C GLU A 151 0.31 -1.04 4.02
N ALA A 152 0.44 -2.25 4.58
CA ALA A 152 1.49 -2.56 5.57
C ALA A 152 2.91 -2.44 4.99
N TYR A 153 3.20 -3.11 3.87
CA TYR A 153 4.55 -3.03 3.29
C TYR A 153 4.82 -1.68 2.63
N LEU A 154 3.79 -0.97 2.15
CA LEU A 154 3.93 0.40 1.65
C LEU A 154 4.26 1.37 2.78
N GLY A 155 3.65 1.21 3.96
CA GLY A 155 4.02 1.99 5.15
C GLY A 155 5.45 1.75 5.58
N LEU A 156 5.89 0.48 5.61
CA LEU A 156 7.29 0.16 5.89
C LEU A 156 8.24 0.72 4.83
N ALA A 157 7.88 0.65 3.55
CA ALA A 157 8.65 1.24 2.46
C ALA A 157 8.79 2.76 2.61
N ALA A 158 7.69 3.46 2.94
CA ALA A 158 7.70 4.90 3.17
C ALA A 158 8.61 5.29 4.34
N PHE A 159 8.52 4.55 5.45
CA PHE A 159 9.39 4.72 6.61
C PHE A 159 10.86 4.52 6.24
N THR A 160 11.20 3.42 5.56
CA THR A 160 12.59 3.12 5.17
C THR A 160 13.16 4.16 4.20
N ILE A 161 12.35 4.66 3.26
CA ILE A 161 12.76 5.75 2.37
C ILE A 161 13.02 7.01 3.20
N ALA A 162 12.05 7.45 4.01
CA ALA A 162 12.20 8.66 4.82
C ALA A 162 13.40 8.60 5.75
N LEU A 163 13.56 7.50 6.50
CA LEU A 163 14.66 7.28 7.43
C LEU A 163 16.03 7.36 6.75
N ARG A 164 16.18 6.74 5.56
CA ARG A 164 17.42 6.81 4.78
C ARG A 164 17.73 8.23 4.31
N ARG A 165 16.70 8.99 3.94
CA ARG A 165 16.84 10.37 3.42
C ARG A 165 17.15 11.37 4.52
N LEU A 166 16.61 11.16 5.71
CA LEU A 166 16.91 11.96 6.90
C LEU A 166 18.30 11.64 7.48
N GLY A 167 18.80 10.42 7.27
CA GLY A 167 20.05 9.93 7.87
C GLY A 167 21.29 9.99 6.98
N ALA A 168 21.18 10.44 5.73
CA ALA A 168 22.30 10.48 4.79
C ALA A 168 22.18 11.64 3.80
N ASP A 169 23.26 12.41 3.67
CA ASP A 169 23.30 13.58 2.79
C ASP A 169 23.50 13.22 1.32
N GLY A 170 22.93 14.07 0.46
CA GLY A 170 23.14 14.04 -0.99
C GLY A 170 22.84 12.68 -1.62
N LEU A 171 23.80 12.17 -2.39
CA LEU A 171 23.67 10.91 -3.15
C LEU A 171 23.58 9.66 -2.24
N LEU A 172 24.13 9.71 -1.02
CA LEU A 172 24.12 8.56 -0.10
C LEU A 172 22.70 8.21 0.36
N GLY A 173 21.85 9.23 0.53
CA GLY A 173 20.42 9.06 0.80
C GLY A 173 19.60 8.70 -0.45
N ALA A 174 20.11 8.97 -1.66
CA ALA A 174 19.39 8.85 -2.93
C ALA A 174 19.50 7.50 -3.65
N GLY A 175 20.17 6.51 -3.06
CA GLY A 175 20.22 5.16 -3.60
C GLY A 175 18.90 4.39 -3.52
N VAL A 176 18.91 3.15 -4.01
CA VAL A 176 17.73 2.25 -3.95
C VAL A 176 17.44 1.86 -2.50
N ALA A 177 16.25 2.19 -2.03
CA ALA A 177 15.77 1.85 -0.69
C ALA A 177 14.94 0.57 -0.64
N VAL A 178 14.12 0.32 -1.67
CA VAL A 178 13.14 -0.78 -1.69
C VAL A 178 13.12 -1.44 -3.07
N VAL A 179 13.11 -2.77 -3.08
CA VAL A 179 12.90 -3.58 -4.28
C VAL A 179 11.64 -4.42 -4.09
N MET A 180 10.69 -4.31 -5.00
CA MET A 180 9.45 -5.10 -4.98
C MET A 180 9.45 -6.08 -6.15
N ARG A 181 9.28 -7.36 -5.86
CA ARG A 181 9.20 -8.42 -6.87
C ARG A 181 7.82 -9.07 -6.85
N TYR A 182 7.18 -9.12 -8.01
CA TYR A 182 5.90 -9.80 -8.21
C TYR A 182 6.08 -10.91 -9.23
N THR A 183 5.43 -12.05 -9.00
CA THR A 183 5.49 -13.21 -9.90
C THR A 183 4.58 -13.05 -11.12
N LEU A 184 3.46 -12.33 -10.98
CA LEU A 184 2.46 -12.15 -12.04
C LEU A 184 2.55 -10.75 -12.66
N ARG A 185 2.72 -10.69 -13.98
CA ARG A 185 2.90 -9.43 -14.74
C ARG A 185 1.77 -8.42 -14.57
N LEU A 186 0.52 -8.88 -14.54
CA LEU A 186 -0.65 -8.00 -14.37
C LEU A 186 -0.72 -7.44 -12.95
N LEU A 187 -0.31 -8.23 -11.96
CA LEU A 187 -0.24 -7.79 -10.56
C LEU A 187 0.83 -6.71 -10.40
N THR A 188 1.96 -6.83 -11.12
CA THR A 188 3.02 -5.82 -11.11
C THR A 188 2.51 -4.43 -11.48
N LEU A 189 1.65 -4.31 -12.49
CA LEU A 189 1.11 -3.00 -12.92
C LEU A 189 0.10 -2.42 -11.92
N ASP A 190 -0.79 -3.24 -11.35
CA ASP A 190 -1.73 -2.77 -10.33
C ASP A 190 -1.02 -2.34 -9.04
N GLN A 191 -0.02 -3.12 -8.60
CA GLN A 191 0.77 -2.77 -7.42
C GLN A 191 1.72 -1.59 -7.68
N LEU A 192 2.21 -1.43 -8.92
CA LEU A 192 2.95 -0.24 -9.33
C LEU A 192 2.12 1.02 -9.16
N GLY A 193 0.84 1.02 -9.55
CA GLY A 193 -0.03 2.19 -9.38
C GLY A 193 -0.15 2.63 -7.92
N ARG A 194 -0.21 1.67 -6.98
CA ARG A 194 -0.24 1.96 -5.54
C ARG A 194 1.10 2.48 -5.01
N ALA A 195 2.20 1.86 -5.42
CA ALA A 195 3.54 2.29 -5.02
C ALA A 195 3.90 3.66 -5.61
N ALA A 196 3.47 3.95 -6.85
CA ALA A 196 3.63 5.25 -7.48
C ALA A 196 2.85 6.35 -6.74
N GLY A 197 1.62 6.06 -6.30
CA GLY A 197 0.87 7.00 -5.46
C GLY A 197 1.59 7.36 -4.16
N LEU A 198 2.22 6.37 -3.51
CA LEU A 198 3.05 6.60 -2.32
C LEU A 198 4.27 7.47 -2.62
N VAL A 199 4.97 7.19 -3.72
CA VAL A 199 6.17 7.92 -4.14
C VAL A 199 5.85 9.36 -4.50
N CYS A 200 4.72 9.60 -5.18
CA CYS A 200 4.22 10.96 -5.41
C CYS A 200 3.93 11.69 -4.08
N ALA A 201 3.31 11.01 -3.11
CA ALA A 201 3.05 11.62 -1.81
C ALA A 201 4.35 11.97 -1.06
N LEU A 202 5.35 11.08 -1.08
CA LEU A 202 6.67 11.35 -0.51
C LEU A 202 7.38 12.53 -1.20
N GLU A 203 7.26 12.64 -2.51
CA GLU A 203 7.85 13.76 -3.28
C GLU A 203 7.15 15.10 -2.98
N LEU A 204 5.83 15.09 -2.80
CA LEU A 204 5.08 16.26 -2.35
C LEU A 204 5.51 16.69 -0.93
N LEU A 205 5.73 15.74 -0.02
CA LEU A 205 6.25 16.05 1.32
C LEU A 205 7.68 16.61 1.24
N ARG A 206 8.57 16.03 0.41
CA ARG A 206 9.95 16.52 0.22
C ARG A 206 10.00 17.96 -0.29
N THR A 207 9.11 18.33 -1.22
CA THR A 207 9.09 19.67 -1.82
C THR A 207 8.27 20.68 -1.02
N GLY A 208 7.44 20.21 -0.08
CA GLY A 208 6.58 21.03 0.75
C GLY A 208 7.31 21.72 1.90
N ASP A 209 6.75 22.84 2.36
CA ASP A 209 7.39 23.70 3.36
C ASP A 209 7.46 23.09 4.76
N ALA A 210 6.54 22.17 5.07
CA ALA A 210 6.50 21.48 6.36
C ALA A 210 7.72 20.58 6.63
N TYR A 211 8.49 20.23 5.60
CA TYR A 211 9.68 19.38 5.70
C TYR A 211 10.93 20.07 5.15
N ARG A 212 11.06 21.37 5.41
CA ARG A 212 12.29 22.13 5.20
C ARG A 212 13.08 22.21 6.51
N GLY A 213 14.40 22.05 6.42
CA GLY A 213 15.31 22.32 7.55
C GLY A 213 15.56 23.81 7.70
N ASP A 214 16.32 24.18 8.73
CA ASP A 214 16.59 25.59 9.11
C ASP A 214 17.22 26.40 7.97
N THR A 215 17.97 25.75 7.07
CA THR A 215 18.59 26.38 5.91
C THR A 215 17.63 26.53 4.71
N GLY A 216 16.35 26.21 4.89
CA GLY A 216 15.34 26.17 3.82
C GLY A 216 15.46 24.97 2.86
N ARG A 217 16.43 24.07 3.07
CA ARG A 217 16.64 22.89 2.22
C ARG A 217 15.66 21.76 2.58
N PRO A 218 15.23 20.93 1.61
CA PRO A 218 14.40 19.76 1.88
C PRO A 218 15.06 18.79 2.88
N LEU A 219 14.37 18.44 3.96
CA LEU A 219 14.82 17.43 4.92
C LEU A 219 14.96 16.04 4.29
N LEU A 220 14.14 15.76 3.28
CA LEU A 220 14.17 14.51 2.52
C LEU A 220 15.16 14.55 1.34
N GLY A 221 16.14 15.46 1.35
CA GLY A 221 17.24 15.56 0.38
C GLY A 221 16.87 16.26 -0.93
N ASP A 222 17.90 16.64 -1.70
CA ASP A 222 17.72 17.48 -2.90
C ASP A 222 17.22 16.71 -4.12
N TRP A 223 17.53 15.41 -4.21
CA TRP A 223 17.17 14.55 -5.32
C TRP A 223 15.68 14.20 -5.30
N PRO A 224 15.02 13.95 -6.44
CA PRO A 224 13.64 13.45 -6.45
C PRO A 224 13.53 12.07 -5.77
N ILE A 225 12.36 11.76 -5.22
CA ILE A 225 12.00 10.40 -4.81
C ILE A 225 11.29 9.73 -5.99
N GLU A 226 11.90 8.66 -6.51
CA GLU A 226 11.48 8.06 -7.78
C GLU A 226 11.12 6.58 -7.62
N ILE A 227 10.32 6.09 -8.57
CA ILE A 227 9.98 4.67 -8.71
C ILE A 227 10.24 4.21 -10.13
N GLY A 228 10.93 3.08 -10.25
CA GLY A 228 11.20 2.41 -11.51
C GLY A 228 10.42 1.11 -11.64
N LEU A 229 10.10 0.75 -12.89
CA LEU A 229 9.56 -0.56 -13.24
C LEU A 229 10.57 -1.32 -14.10
N TRP A 230 11.08 -2.44 -13.59
CA TRP A 230 11.95 -3.32 -14.36
C TRP A 230 11.16 -4.55 -14.84
N VAL A 231 10.86 -4.60 -16.16
CA VAL A 231 10.05 -5.67 -16.79
C VAL A 231 10.81 -6.51 -17.83
N GLY A 232 12.09 -6.19 -18.08
CA GLY A 232 12.90 -6.79 -19.13
C GLY A 232 12.58 -6.23 -20.53
N SER A 233 13.55 -6.37 -21.44
CA SER A 233 13.49 -5.85 -22.82
C SER A 233 12.37 -6.46 -23.67
N ASP A 234 11.95 -7.68 -23.34
CA ASP A 234 10.89 -8.39 -24.06
C ASP A 234 9.54 -7.67 -23.90
N ALA A 235 9.28 -7.18 -22.68
CA ALA A 235 8.02 -6.58 -22.29
C ALA A 235 7.93 -5.09 -22.63
N SER A 236 9.02 -4.34 -22.43
CA SER A 236 9.10 -2.92 -22.79
C SER A 236 10.48 -2.60 -23.36
N PRO A 237 10.55 -1.82 -24.45
CA PRO A 237 11.80 -1.19 -24.88
C PRO A 237 12.48 -0.47 -23.71
N ASN A 238 13.76 -0.76 -23.48
CA ASN A 238 14.57 -0.08 -22.46
C ASN A 238 15.03 1.31 -22.92
N ARG A 239 14.67 1.73 -24.13
CA ARG A 239 14.99 3.04 -24.71
C ARG A 239 13.73 3.64 -25.31
N LEU A 240 13.44 4.89 -24.97
CA LEU A 240 12.32 5.64 -25.57
C LEU A 240 12.55 5.84 -27.08
N GLY A 241 13.76 6.24 -27.47
CA GLY A 241 14.06 6.73 -28.81
C GLY A 241 13.45 8.12 -29.07
N ARG A 242 13.76 8.70 -30.22
CA ARG A 242 13.24 10.03 -30.63
C ARG A 242 12.86 10.05 -32.10
N LYS A 243 12.17 11.11 -32.55
CA LYS A 243 11.87 11.31 -33.97
C LYS A 243 13.19 11.33 -34.78
N GLY A 244 13.30 10.45 -35.78
CA GLY A 244 14.51 10.30 -36.61
C GLY A 244 15.54 9.31 -36.06
N ASP A 245 15.33 8.76 -34.87
CA ASP A 245 16.18 7.70 -34.32
C ASP A 245 15.98 6.39 -35.10
N LYS A 246 17.09 5.85 -35.64
CA LYS A 246 17.09 4.59 -36.40
C LYS A 246 17.37 3.37 -35.53
N THR A 247 17.71 3.57 -34.26
CA THR A 247 18.07 2.50 -33.32
C THR A 247 16.94 1.49 -33.20
N GLU A 248 17.26 0.21 -33.40
CA GLU A 248 16.32 -0.89 -33.19
C GLU A 248 15.92 -1.04 -31.72
N GLY A 249 14.70 -1.51 -31.47
CA GLY A 249 14.24 -1.79 -30.11
C GLY A 249 13.91 -0.55 -29.26
N THR A 250 13.61 0.60 -29.88
CA THR A 250 13.10 1.80 -29.19
C THR A 250 11.57 1.82 -29.07
N ALA A 251 11.05 2.47 -28.03
CA ALA A 251 9.61 2.61 -27.79
C ALA A 251 8.91 3.30 -28.97
N VAL A 252 9.46 4.41 -29.47
CA VAL A 252 8.91 5.15 -30.63
C VAL A 252 8.79 4.25 -31.87
N LYS A 253 9.79 3.40 -32.14
CA LYS A 253 9.77 2.52 -33.32
C LYS A 253 8.76 1.38 -33.17
N ARG A 254 8.66 0.81 -31.96
CA ARG A 254 7.70 -0.27 -31.65
C ARG A 254 6.25 0.22 -31.75
N VAL A 255 5.96 1.39 -31.17
CA VAL A 255 4.64 2.04 -31.29
C VAL A 255 4.32 2.33 -32.75
N ARG A 256 5.25 2.92 -33.52
CA ARG A 256 5.04 3.17 -34.96
C ARG A 256 4.83 1.90 -35.78
N ALA A 257 5.53 0.81 -35.46
CA ALA A 257 5.34 -0.47 -36.12
C ALA A 257 3.92 -1.00 -35.83
N TYR A 258 3.46 -0.92 -34.59
CA TYR A 258 2.11 -1.29 -34.18
C TYR A 258 1.03 -0.42 -34.86
N THR A 259 1.15 0.92 -34.79
CA THR A 259 0.19 1.86 -35.42
C THR A 259 0.11 1.66 -36.93
N ASN A 260 1.21 1.29 -37.58
CA ASN A 260 1.26 1.04 -39.02
C ASN A 260 0.94 -0.42 -39.40
N GLY A 261 0.44 -1.24 -38.47
CA GLY A 261 0.04 -2.63 -38.73
C GLY A 261 1.20 -3.59 -39.03
N ARG A 262 2.45 -3.18 -38.79
CA ARG A 262 3.67 -3.98 -39.03
C ARG A 262 4.10 -4.83 -37.83
N ASP A 263 3.47 -4.63 -36.67
CA ASP A 263 3.66 -5.47 -35.48
C ASP A 263 2.31 -5.65 -34.76
N ALA A 264 1.97 -6.88 -34.37
CA ALA A 264 0.74 -7.20 -33.65
C ALA A 264 0.90 -7.09 -32.11
N ARG A 265 2.13 -6.91 -31.62
CA ARG A 265 2.43 -6.84 -30.18
C ARG A 265 2.21 -5.42 -29.65
N ALA A 266 1.03 -5.15 -29.12
CA ALA A 266 0.72 -3.89 -28.45
C ALA A 266 1.61 -3.66 -27.21
N THR A 267 2.04 -2.41 -26.97
CA THR A 267 2.62 -2.06 -25.67
C THR A 267 1.52 -2.14 -24.60
N PRO A 268 1.81 -2.53 -23.34
CA PRO A 268 0.78 -2.76 -22.32
C PRO A 268 -0.20 -1.58 -22.08
N HIS A 269 0.21 -0.35 -22.38
CA HIS A 269 -0.60 0.86 -22.21
C HIS A 269 -1.69 1.04 -23.31
N GLU A 270 -1.57 0.36 -24.45
CA GLU A 270 -2.43 0.60 -25.63
C GLU A 270 -3.66 -0.33 -25.70
N ARG A 271 -3.70 -1.41 -24.92
CA ARG A 271 -4.85 -2.34 -24.91
C ARG A 271 -6.14 -1.74 -24.34
N GLY A 272 -6.07 -0.57 -23.70
CA GLY A 272 -7.24 0.15 -23.16
C GLY A 272 -7.78 1.28 -24.04
N ARG A 273 -7.16 1.58 -25.19
CA ARG A 273 -7.61 2.66 -26.09
C ARG A 273 -7.43 2.28 -27.56
N ALA A 274 -8.38 1.53 -28.10
CA ALA A 274 -8.65 1.48 -29.54
C ALA A 274 -10.13 1.07 -29.69
N ARG A 275 -11.01 1.84 -30.34
CA ARG A 275 -10.89 2.41 -31.69
C ARG A 275 -11.48 3.83 -31.77
N PRO A 276 -10.89 4.76 -32.55
CA PRO A 276 -11.66 5.78 -33.24
C PRO A 276 -12.07 5.23 -34.61
N ASP A 277 -13.38 5.18 -34.86
CA ASP A 277 -13.91 4.97 -36.20
C ASP A 277 -13.46 6.16 -37.08
N LEU A 278 -12.66 5.85 -38.10
CA LEU A 278 -12.35 6.77 -39.19
C LEU A 278 -12.95 6.16 -40.46
N ASP A 279 -14.19 6.55 -40.76
CA ASP A 279 -14.67 6.70 -42.13
C ASP A 279 -15.91 7.61 -42.15
N GLY A 280 -15.88 8.66 -42.98
CA GLY A 280 -17.06 9.47 -43.27
C GLY A 280 -16.83 10.97 -43.55
N GLY A 281 -16.23 11.29 -44.70
CA GLY A 281 -16.73 12.30 -45.64
C GLY A 281 -16.79 13.80 -45.24
N GLY A 282 -15.87 14.57 -45.85
CA GLY A 282 -16.17 15.80 -46.61
C GLY A 282 -16.96 16.94 -45.96
N GLY A 283 -16.26 18.04 -45.63
CA GLY A 283 -16.90 19.34 -45.39
C GLY A 283 -15.89 20.43 -45.05
N MET A 284 -15.69 21.38 -45.97
CA MET A 284 -14.91 22.61 -45.79
C MET A 284 -15.20 23.32 -44.45
N ALA A 285 -14.15 23.76 -43.76
CA ALA A 285 -14.27 24.78 -42.71
C ALA A 285 -13.25 25.91 -42.93
N ARG A 286 -13.79 27.11 -43.15
CA ARG A 286 -13.08 28.40 -43.24
C ARG A 286 -12.58 28.86 -41.85
N PRO A 287 -11.57 29.74 -41.77
CA PRO A 287 -11.02 30.20 -40.50
C PRO A 287 -11.93 31.26 -39.85
N ILE A 288 -12.06 31.21 -38.52
CA ILE A 288 -12.79 32.19 -37.71
C ILE A 288 -11.82 32.82 -36.71
N THR A 289 -11.66 34.14 -36.80
CA THR A 289 -11.05 35.03 -35.78
C THR A 289 -12.15 35.66 -34.89
N PRO A 290 -11.82 36.28 -33.73
CA PRO A 290 -12.67 36.29 -32.54
C PRO A 290 -13.46 37.59 -32.34
N GLY A 291 -14.59 37.52 -31.61
CA GLY A 291 -15.20 38.72 -31.03
C GLY A 291 -16.68 38.60 -30.62
N GLN A 292 -16.90 38.71 -29.30
CA GLN A 292 -17.95 39.46 -28.60
C GLN A 292 -19.39 38.91 -28.36
N HIS A 293 -19.71 38.96 -27.05
CA HIS A 293 -20.94 39.42 -26.36
C HIS A 293 -21.98 38.43 -25.77
N ARG A 294 -21.96 38.40 -24.41
CA ARG A 294 -23.05 38.66 -23.42
C ARG A 294 -24.08 37.59 -23.00
N ASP A 295 -24.08 37.36 -21.68
CA ASP A 295 -25.15 37.16 -20.67
C ASP A 295 -26.52 36.55 -21.07
N VAL A 296 -26.95 35.55 -20.27
CA VAL A 296 -28.12 35.63 -19.34
C VAL A 296 -28.36 34.24 -18.71
N LEU A 297 -28.32 34.17 -17.38
CA LEU A 297 -28.64 32.99 -16.55
C LEU A 297 -30.11 33.05 -16.08
N GLY A 298 -30.90 32.05 -16.43
CA GLY A 298 -32.28 31.85 -15.96
C GLY A 298 -32.52 30.44 -15.43
N ARG A 299 -32.85 30.33 -14.14
CA ARG A 299 -33.21 29.10 -13.42
C ARG A 299 -34.63 28.64 -13.75
N THR A 300 -34.88 27.33 -13.86
CA THR A 300 -36.21 26.75 -13.56
C THR A 300 -36.13 25.29 -13.05
N ARG A 301 -36.82 25.03 -11.93
CA ARG A 301 -37.10 23.71 -11.31
C ARG A 301 -38.26 23.01 -12.02
N LEU A 302 -38.33 21.67 -11.98
CA LEU A 302 -39.58 20.93 -12.25
C LEU A 302 -39.86 19.81 -11.23
N ARG A 303 -41.16 19.68 -10.93
CA ARG A 303 -41.86 18.89 -9.89
C ARG A 303 -42.30 17.51 -10.40
N ARG A 304 -42.69 16.64 -9.45
CA ARG A 304 -43.18 15.24 -9.59
C ARG A 304 -44.69 15.11 -9.86
N GLY A 305 -45.05 14.00 -10.54
CA GLY A 305 -46.23 13.12 -10.34
C GLY A 305 -47.31 13.13 -11.46
N PRO A 306 -48.23 12.13 -11.58
CA PRO A 306 -48.32 10.76 -11.01
C PRO A 306 -48.70 9.63 -12.04
N ARG A 307 -48.96 8.40 -11.52
CA ARG A 307 -49.19 7.06 -12.16
C ARG A 307 -50.52 6.88 -12.94
N PRO A 308 -50.74 5.69 -13.58
CA PRO A 308 -51.84 4.78 -13.17
C PRO A 308 -51.54 3.24 -13.18
N VAL A 309 -52.57 2.40 -12.96
CA VAL A 309 -52.62 1.01 -12.41
C VAL A 309 -53.27 -0.02 -13.38
N GLY A 310 -52.91 -1.32 -13.24
CA GLY A 310 -53.73 -2.55 -13.48
C GLY A 310 -53.45 -3.31 -14.79
N ALA A 311 -53.55 -4.65 -14.96
CA ALA A 311 -53.75 -5.86 -14.14
C ALA A 311 -53.57 -7.12 -15.05
N GLY A 312 -53.24 -8.31 -14.52
CA GLY A 312 -53.59 -9.61 -15.16
C GLY A 312 -52.55 -10.76 -15.18
N ARG A 313 -52.76 -11.76 -14.29
CA ARG A 313 -52.60 -13.26 -14.35
C ARG A 313 -51.42 -13.93 -15.10
N ALA A 314 -50.96 -15.15 -14.82
CA ALA A 314 -50.89 -16.12 -13.71
C ALA A 314 -50.22 -17.39 -14.32
N ALA A 315 -49.21 -18.01 -13.68
CA ALA A 315 -48.88 -19.44 -13.88
C ALA A 315 -47.97 -19.96 -12.76
N GLN A 316 -48.37 -21.09 -12.18
CA GLN A 316 -47.77 -21.83 -11.06
C GLN A 316 -46.61 -22.73 -11.48
N GLY A 317 -45.68 -23.01 -10.56
CA GLY A 317 -44.61 -23.99 -10.76
C GLY A 317 -43.76 -24.32 -9.52
N ARG A 318 -44.38 -24.99 -8.55
CA ARG A 318 -43.86 -25.97 -7.56
C ARG A 318 -42.55 -25.73 -6.77
N ASP A 319 -42.77 -25.72 -5.45
CA ASP A 319 -41.88 -26.02 -4.31
C ASP A 319 -40.86 -27.15 -4.47
N ARG A 320 -39.69 -26.96 -3.83
CA ARG A 320 -39.19 -27.87 -2.76
C ARG A 320 -38.07 -27.22 -1.93
N ALA A 321 -38.38 -27.02 -0.65
CA ALA A 321 -37.49 -26.58 0.42
C ALA A 321 -36.47 -27.67 0.84
N ARG A 322 -35.27 -27.26 1.25
CA ARG A 322 -34.49 -27.87 2.33
C ARG A 322 -33.73 -26.79 3.11
N GLU A 323 -34.26 -26.48 4.29
CA GLU A 323 -33.67 -25.59 5.28
C GLU A 323 -32.41 -26.20 5.91
N ARG A 324 -31.39 -25.37 6.14
CA ARG A 324 -30.25 -25.65 7.04
C ARG A 324 -30.29 -24.63 8.18
N PRO A 325 -30.07 -25.01 9.44
CA PRO A 325 -30.20 -24.09 10.56
C PRO A 325 -29.01 -23.10 10.61
N THR A 326 -29.34 -21.82 10.72
CA THR A 326 -28.44 -20.69 10.89
C THR A 326 -28.01 -20.57 12.36
N ARG A 327 -26.70 -20.67 12.62
CA ARG A 327 -26.10 -20.28 13.92
C ARG A 327 -25.89 -18.77 13.95
N PRO A 328 -26.16 -18.07 15.07
CA PRO A 328 -25.93 -16.63 15.17
C PRO A 328 -24.42 -16.31 15.16
N PRO A 329 -24.01 -15.16 14.60
CA PRO A 329 -22.61 -14.76 14.56
C PRO A 329 -22.15 -14.33 15.96
N GLY A 330 -21.11 -15.00 16.48
CA GLY A 330 -20.40 -14.58 17.67
C GLY A 330 -19.60 -13.28 17.44
N PRO A 331 -19.21 -12.56 18.51
CA PRO A 331 -18.52 -11.28 18.38
C PRO A 331 -17.16 -11.42 17.66
N ALA A 332 -16.87 -10.46 16.78
CA ALA A 332 -15.64 -10.39 16.01
C ALA A 332 -14.41 -10.29 16.95
N ARG A 333 -13.57 -11.32 16.94
CA ARG A 333 -12.28 -11.33 17.63
C ARG A 333 -11.24 -10.54 16.83
N PRO A 334 -10.37 -9.74 17.49
CA PRO A 334 -9.25 -9.11 16.79
C PRO A 334 -8.31 -10.19 16.25
N ALA A 335 -8.02 -10.13 14.95
CA ALA A 335 -7.12 -11.05 14.28
C ALA A 335 -5.68 -10.54 14.39
N PHE A 336 -4.85 -11.23 15.17
CA PHE A 336 -3.39 -11.10 15.14
C PHE A 336 -2.81 -12.33 14.45
N ALA A 337 -1.93 -12.11 13.46
CA ALA A 337 -1.24 -13.19 12.74
C ALA A 337 0.13 -13.47 13.38
N GLY A 338 0.52 -14.74 13.41
CA GLY A 338 1.85 -15.18 13.82
C GLY A 338 2.88 -14.95 12.72
N ALA A 339 4.05 -14.41 13.09
CA ALA A 339 5.23 -14.37 12.24
C ALA A 339 5.98 -15.70 12.37
N ALA A 340 6.40 -16.29 11.26
CA ALA A 340 7.28 -17.45 11.23
C ALA A 340 8.63 -17.04 10.63
N ARG A 341 9.71 -17.30 11.36
CA ARG A 341 11.09 -17.00 10.96
C ARG A 341 11.57 -18.04 9.95
N LEU A 342 12.04 -17.59 8.79
CA LEU A 342 12.86 -18.40 7.88
C LEU A 342 14.31 -17.91 8.02
N THR A 343 15.16 -18.72 8.64
CA THR A 343 16.62 -18.48 8.67
C THR A 343 17.23 -18.98 7.36
N SER A 344 18.00 -18.15 6.67
CA SER A 344 18.62 -18.49 5.40
C SER A 344 19.77 -19.49 5.58
N GLY A 345 19.51 -20.75 5.25
CA GLY A 345 20.52 -21.72 4.83
C GLY A 345 20.29 -22.04 3.36
N LEU A 346 20.75 -21.17 2.46
CA LEU A 346 20.76 -21.38 1.01
C LEU A 346 22.02 -20.71 0.45
N HIS A 347 23.16 -21.21 0.90
CA HIS A 347 24.33 -21.33 0.04
C HIS A 347 24.21 -22.70 -0.65
N ASP A 348 24.54 -22.72 -1.93
CA ASP A 348 24.45 -23.84 -2.88
C ASP A 348 23.04 -24.09 -3.46
N VAL A 349 22.74 -23.41 -4.56
CA VAL A 349 22.58 -23.98 -5.90
C VAL A 349 22.36 -22.81 -6.88
N LEU A 350 23.32 -22.65 -7.79
CA LEU A 350 23.23 -21.84 -9.01
C LEU A 350 22.28 -22.47 -10.03
#